data_AF-A0A1H8GXW6-F1
#
_entry.id   AF-A0A1H8GXW6-F1
#
_cell.length_a   1.000
_cell.length_b   1.000
_cell.length_c   1.000
_cell.angle_alpha   90.00
_cell.angle_beta   90.00
_cell.angle_gamma   90.00
#
_symmetry.space_group_name_H-M   'P 1'
#
loop_
_entity.id
_entity.type
_entity.pdbx_description
1 polymer ?
#
loop_
_entity_poly.entity_id
_entity_poly.type
_entity_poly.pdbx_seq_one_letter_code
_entity_poly.pdbx_strand_id
1 'polypeptide(L)' 'MNVRPVVFWYDSSKRKLILLDTFHQRRAEISSSKRLTEFLQTYNLTLEQCKRVHEVDLDQLGFFEKWRILLLMDKV' A
#
# COMPACT_ATOMS: atom_id res chain seq x y z
N MET A 1 -19.53 3.79 -10.59
CA MET A 1 -18.23 4.11 -9.95
C MET A 1 -17.36 2.89 -10.07
N ASN A 2 -16.24 2.99 -10.80
CA ASN A 2 -15.35 1.84 -11.02
C ASN A 2 -14.42 1.75 -9.82
N VAL A 3 -14.82 0.94 -8.84
CA VAL A 3 -14.08 0.74 -7.59
C VAL A 3 -12.74 0.11 -7.94
N ARG A 4 -11.62 0.73 -7.52
CA ARG A 4 -10.27 0.20 -7.76
C ARG A 4 -9.71 -0.36 -6.44
N PRO A 5 -9.79 -1.68 -6.22
CA PRO A 5 -9.29 -2.26 -4.99
C PRO A 5 -7.75 -2.27 -5.00
N VAL A 6 -7.16 -1.69 -3.97
CA VAL A 6 -5.73 -1.85 -3.66
C VAL A 6 -5.61 -2.83 -2.52
N VAL A 7 -4.75 -3.82 -2.72
CA VAL A 7 -4.45 -4.82 -1.73
C VAL A 7 -3.09 -4.50 -1.11
N PHE A 8 -2.98 -4.55 0.22
CA PHE A 8 -1.69 -4.37 0.88
C PHE A 8 -1.48 -5.34 2.03
N TRP A 9 -0.22 -5.67 2.28
CA TRP A 9 0.20 -6.53 3.39
C TRP A 9 1.66 -6.27 3.73
N TYR A 10 2.03 -6.52 4.99
CA TYR A 10 3.38 -6.44 5.49
C TYR A 10 4.04 -7.81 5.42
N ASP A 11 5.06 -7.91 4.58
CA ASP A 11 5.94 -9.07 4.51
C ASP A 11 6.97 -8.97 5.63
N SER A 12 6.71 -9.71 6.71
CA SER A 12 7.57 -9.71 7.90
C SER A 12 8.93 -10.38 7.65
N SER A 13 9.03 -11.34 6.72
CA SER A 13 10.28 -11.98 6.33
C SER A 13 11.22 -11.01 5.61
N LYS A 14 10.67 -10.12 4.79
CA LYS A 14 11.42 -9.11 4.03
C LYS A 14 11.37 -7.71 4.66
N ARG A 15 10.69 -7.59 5.80
CA ARG A 15 10.44 -6.35 6.56
C ARG A 15 9.96 -5.18 5.69
N LYS A 16 9.06 -5.45 4.74
CA LYS A 16 8.55 -4.44 3.80
C LYS A 16 7.04 -4.52 3.64
N LEU A 17 6.41 -3.37 3.44
CA LEU A 17 4.99 -3.29 3.10
C LEU A 17 4.84 -3.43 1.58
N ILE A 18 4.01 -4.35 1.16
CA ILE A 18 3.65 -4.57 -0.24
C ILE A 18 2.30 -3.91 -0.48
N LEU A 19 2.24 -3.15 -1.58
CA LEU A 19 1.05 -2.50 -2.08
C LEU A 19 0.82 -3.04 -3.49
N LEU A 20 -0.37 -3.53 -3.77
CA LEU A 20 -0.76 -4.11 -5.04
C LEU A 20 -2.00 -3.39 -5.56
N ASP A 21 -1.85 -2.69 -6.67
CA ASP A 21 -2.96 -2.19 -7.46
C ASP A 21 -3.48 -3.35 -8.33
N THR A 22 -4.68 -3.82 -8.03
CA THR A 22 -5.28 -4.98 -8.73
C THR A 22 -5.73 -4.64 -10.15
N PHE A 23 -6.01 -3.36 -10.43
CA PHE A 23 -6.54 -2.90 -11.71
C PHE A 23 -5.44 -2.83 -12.77
N HIS A 24 -4.28 -2.28 -12.41
CA HIS A 24 -3.11 -2.17 -13.27
C HIS A 24 -2.11 -3.32 -13.06
N GLN A 25 -2.39 -4.23 -12.13
CA GLN A 25 -1.48 -5.31 -11.70
C GLN A 25 -0.10 -4.80 -11.31
N ARG A 26 -0.05 -3.62 -10.67
CA ARG A 26 1.20 -2.96 -10.29
C ARG A 26 1.49 -3.15 -8.83
N ARG A 27 2.75 -3.40 -8.51
CA ARG A 27 3.22 -3.61 -7.15
C ARG A 27 4.19 -2.49 -6.76
N ALA A 28 3.97 -1.89 -5.61
CA ALA A 28 4.93 -1.03 -4.95
C ALA A 28 5.40 -1.69 -3.64
N GLU A 29 6.64 -1.44 -3.28
CA GLU A 29 7.24 -1.98 -2.07
C GLU A 29 7.80 -0.84 -1.22
N ILE A 30 7.41 -0.80 0.05
CA ILE A 30 7.91 0.15 1.04
C ILE A 30 8.80 -0.61 2.01
N SER A 31 10.11 -0.51 1.83
CA SER A 31 11.13 -1.06 2.73
C SER A 31 11.63 -0.05 3.76
N SER A 32 11.45 1.26 3.50
CA SER A 32 11.91 2.31 4.41
C SER A 32 11.04 2.34 5.67
N SER A 33 11.67 2.14 6.82
CA SER A 33 11.03 2.18 8.14
C SER A 33 10.28 3.49 8.38
N LYS A 34 10.85 4.64 7.98
CA LYS A 34 10.19 5.94 8.08
C LYS A 34 8.87 5.97 7.28
N ARG A 35 8.94 5.56 6.01
CA ARG A 35 7.77 5.50 5.12
C ARG A 35 6.72 4.51 5.62
N LEU A 36 7.17 3.42 6.23
CA LEU A 36 6.29 2.41 6.80
C LEU A 36 5.57 2.93 8.04
N THR A 37 6.27 3.61 8.95
CA THR A 37 5.65 4.29 10.09
C THR A 37 4.67 5.38 9.64
N GLU A 38 5.04 6.19 8.64
CA GLU A 38 4.13 7.19 8.05
C GLU A 38 2.85 6.53 7.52
N PHE A 39 2.98 5.41 6.78
CA PHE A 39 1.82 4.65 6.27
C PHE A 39 0.93 4.18 7.42
N LEU A 40 1.50 3.50 8.41
CA LEU A 40 0.76 2.99 9.57
C LEU A 40 0.02 4.09 10.33
N GLN A 41 0.68 5.22 10.58
CA GLN A 41 0.07 6.37 11.25
C GLN A 41 -1.06 7.00 10.43
N THR A 42 -0.86 7.16 9.12
CA THR A 42 -1.85 7.77 8.22
C THR A 42 -3.17 6.99 8.23
N TYR A 43 -3.09 5.66 8.31
CA TYR A 43 -4.26 4.79 8.28
C TYR A 43 -4.65 4.25 9.65
N ASN A 44 -4.01 4.72 10.71
CA ASN A 44 -4.20 4.24 12.08
C ASN A 44 -4.14 2.70 12.18
N LEU A 45 -3.19 2.11 11.45
CA LEU A 45 -2.95 0.67 11.40
C LEU A 45 -1.72 0.31 12.23
N THR A 46 -1.71 -0.91 12.74
CA THR A 46 -0.52 -1.50 13.36
C THR A 46 0.17 -2.47 12.42
N LEU A 47 1.49 -2.66 12.60
CA LEU A 47 2.28 -3.65 11.86
C LEU A 47 1.66 -5.05 11.93
N GLU A 48 1.10 -5.40 13.08
CA GLU A 48 0.48 -6.70 13.30
C GLU A 48 -0.80 -6.88 12.49
N GLN A 49 -1.64 -5.85 12.42
CA GLN A 49 -2.80 -5.85 11.54
C GLN A 49 -2.37 -6.02 10.08
N CYS A 50 -1.30 -5.33 9.66
CA CYS A 50 -0.78 -5.42 8.30
C CYS A 50 -0.17 -6.80 7.97
N LYS A 51 0.05 -7.72 8.91
CA LYS A 51 0.50 -9.09 8.57
C LYS A 51 -0.53 -9.88 7.75
N ARG A 52 -1.79 -9.47 7.79
CA ARG A 52 -2.87 -10.02 6.95
C ARG A 52 -3.02 -9.18 5.68
N VAL A 53 -3.65 -9.78 4.67
CA VAL A 53 -4.00 -9.09 3.44
C VAL A 53 -5.18 -8.16 3.73
N HIS A 54 -5.03 -6.87 3.41
CA HIS A 54 -6.08 -5.86 3.49
C HIS A 54 -6.43 -5.39 2.09
N GLU A 55 -7.72 -5.25 1.81
CA GLU A 55 -8.23 -4.65 0.58
C GLU A 55 -8.89 -3.31 0.93
N VAL A 56 -8.51 -2.26 0.21
CA VAL A 56 -9.05 -0.91 0.39
C VAL A 56 -9.40 -0.30 -0.96
N ASP A 57 -10.48 0.46 -0.97
CA ASP A 57 -10.89 1.20 -2.16
C ASP A 57 -10.02 2.45 -2.33
N LEU A 58 -9.37 2.58 -3.49
CA LEU A 58 -8.58 3.76 -3.86
C LEU A 58 -9.37 5.07 -3.80
N ASP A 59 -10.69 5.00 -3.96
CA ASP A 59 -11.60 6.16 -3.96
C ASP A 59 -12.07 6.55 -2.55
N GLN A 60 -12.13 5.61 -1.59
CA GLN A 60 -12.69 5.90 -0.25
C GLN A 60 -11.78 6.75 0.62
N LEU A 61 -10.52 6.85 0.25
CA LEU A 61 -9.53 7.60 0.97
C LEU A 61 -8.70 8.28 -0.10
N GLY A 62 -8.28 9.53 0.08
CA GLY A 62 -7.18 10.15 -0.68
C GLY A 62 -5.83 9.43 -0.49
N PHE A 63 -5.90 8.13 -0.22
CA PHE A 63 -4.97 7.15 0.32
C PHE A 63 -3.73 7.03 -0.55
N PHE A 64 -3.81 7.32 -1.83
CA PHE A 64 -2.67 7.07 -2.69
C PHE A 64 -2.27 8.27 -3.51
N GLU A 65 -2.59 9.54 -3.26
CA GLU A 65 -1.96 10.54 -4.16
C GLU A 65 -0.41 10.52 -4.06
N LYS A 66 0.10 10.41 -2.82
CA LYS A 66 1.54 10.23 -2.54
C LYS A 66 2.08 8.85 -2.92
N TRP A 67 1.29 7.78 -2.75
CA TRP A 67 1.72 6.39 -2.95
C TRP A 67 1.35 5.82 -4.34
N ARG A 68 0.39 6.43 -5.04
CA ARG A 68 0.03 6.19 -6.45
C ARG A 68 1.14 6.66 -7.33
N ILE A 69 1.84 7.75 -6.97
CA ILE A 69 3.10 8.12 -7.63
C ILE A 69 4.07 6.94 -7.57
N LEU A 70 4.23 6.28 -6.41
CA LEU A 70 5.07 5.07 -6.28
C LEU A 70 4.59 3.88 -7.12
N LEU A 71 3.27 3.66 -7.23
CA LEU A 71 2.68 2.64 -8.13
C LEU A 71 2.74 3.03 -9.62
N LEU A 72 2.81 4.32 -9.93
CA LEU A 72 2.84 4.85 -11.30
C LEU A 72 4.26 5.01 -11.86
N MET A 73 5.26 5.18 -10.99
CA MET A 73 6.67 5.42 -11.33
C MET A 73 7.46 4.17 -11.75
N ASP A 74 6.91 2.96 -11.60
CA ASP A 74 7.50 1.75 -12.18
C ASP A 74 7.18 1.69 -13.69
N LYS A 75 7.94 2.49 -14.44
CA LYS A 75 8.10 2.42 -15.90
C LYS A 75 9.60 2.60 -16.17
N VAL A 76 10.36 1.52 -16.06
CA VAL A 76 11.65 1.35 -16.75
C VAL A 76 11.66 -0.03 -17.36
#